data_AF-A0A1E3X8D4-F1
#
_entry.id   AF-A0A1E3X8D4-F1
#
_cell.length_a   1.000
_cell.length_b   1.000
_cell.length_c   1.000
_cell.angle_alpha   90.00
_cell.angle_beta   90.00
_cell.angle_gamma   90.00
#
_symmetry.space_group_name_H-M   'P 1'
#
loop_
_entity.id
_entity.type
_entity.pdbx_description
1 polymer ?
#
loop_
_entity_poly.entity_id
_entity_poly.type
_entity_poly.pdbx_seq_one_letter_code
_entity_poly.pdbx_strand_id
1 'polypeptide(L)' 'MLDREVVREFLEDKFEDIGIEIPKDISDEVIVETFCKYTEDDYYEWLKDNFKSFFDHGKPNWNWIRGRVDHYSKN' A
#
# COMPACT_ATOMS: atom_id res chain seq x y z
N MET A 1 1.01 2.89 -9.92
CA MET A 1 -0.45 2.86 -9.87
C MET A 1 -0.87 1.40 -9.97
N LEU A 2 -1.70 0.93 -9.06
CA LEU A 2 -2.24 -0.41 -9.05
C LEU A 2 -2.96 -0.69 -10.37
N ASP A 3 -2.83 -1.90 -10.87
CA ASP A 3 -3.56 -2.34 -12.05
C ASP A 3 -5.03 -2.60 -11.66
N ARG A 4 -5.96 -1.92 -12.33
CA ARG A 4 -7.38 -1.98 -11.98
C ARG A 4 -8.00 -3.34 -12.27
N GLU A 5 -7.53 -4.04 -13.30
CA GLU A 5 -8.05 -5.37 -13.63
C GLU A 5 -7.57 -6.40 -12.60
N VAL A 6 -6.29 -6.32 -12.20
CA VAL A 6 -5.76 -7.18 -11.12
C VAL A 6 -6.49 -6.91 -9.79
N VAL A 7 -6.76 -5.64 -9.48
CA VAL A 7 -7.49 -5.27 -8.26
C VAL A 7 -8.95 -5.73 -8.32
N ARG A 8 -9.60 -5.65 -9.49
CA ARG A 8 -10.95 -6.17 -9.69
C ARG A 8 -11.01 -7.66 -9.40
N GLU A 9 -10.18 -8.46 -10.06
CA GLU A 9 -10.13 -9.91 -9.85
C GLU A 9 -9.89 -10.26 -8.38
N PHE A 10 -8.99 -9.54 -7.72
CA PHE A 10 -8.72 -9.70 -6.30
C PHE A 10 -9.94 -9.39 -5.42
N LEU A 11 -10.65 -8.29 -5.70
CA LEU A 11 -11.83 -7.90 -4.93
C LEU A 11 -13.00 -8.85 -5.16
N GLU A 12 -13.22 -9.30 -6.39
CA GLU A 12 -14.24 -10.30 -6.74
C GLU A 12 -14.02 -11.61 -5.96
N ASP A 13 -12.80 -12.16 -5.99
CA ASP A 13 -12.42 -13.36 -5.23
C ASP A 13 -12.65 -13.17 -3.72
N LYS A 14 -12.27 -12.02 -3.17
CA LYS A 14 -12.43 -11.75 -1.75
C LYS A 14 -13.88 -11.52 -1.34
N PHE A 15 -14.69 -10.90 -2.19
CA PHE A 15 -16.12 -10.73 -1.93
C PHE A 15 -16.87 -12.04 -2.00
N GLU A 16 -16.53 -12.93 -2.94
CA GLU A 16 -17.09 -14.28 -3.01
C GLU A 16 -16.72 -15.11 -1.76
N ASP A 17 -15.43 -15.10 -1.38
CA ASP A 17 -14.91 -15.84 -0.22
C ASP A 17 -15.66 -15.52 1.09
N ILE A 18 -16.02 -14.26 1.30
CA ILE A 18 -16.61 -13.77 2.55
C ILE A 18 -18.09 -13.37 2.43
N GLY A 19 -18.69 -13.60 1.27
CA GLY A 19 -20.11 -13.36 1.01
C GLY A 19 -20.53 -11.89 1.04
N ILE A 20 -19.69 -10.98 0.52
CA ILE A 20 -20.05 -9.56 0.38
C ILE A 20 -20.84 -9.35 -0.90
N GLU A 21 -22.01 -8.74 -0.77
CA GLU A 21 -22.80 -8.24 -1.90
C GLU A 21 -22.64 -6.72 -2.00
N ILE A 22 -22.30 -6.24 -3.20
CA ILE A 22 -22.18 -4.80 -3.48
C ILE A 22 -23.59 -4.19 -3.54
N PRO A 23 -23.86 -3.07 -2.82
CA PRO A 23 -25.13 -2.35 -2.94
C PRO A 23 -25.43 -1.92 -4.38
N LYS A 24 -26.68 -2.05 -4.81
CA LYS A 24 -27.10 -1.80 -6.21
C LYS A 24 -26.90 -0.37 -6.71
N ASP A 25 -26.74 0.58 -5.80
CA ASP A 25 -26.48 1.99 -6.11
C ASP A 25 -25.00 2.31 -6.31
N ILE A 26 -24.11 1.32 -6.10
CA ILE A 26 -22.67 1.44 -6.29
C ILE A 26 -22.24 0.49 -7.41
N SER A 27 -21.45 0.97 -8.37
CA SER A 27 -20.90 0.13 -9.43
C SER A 27 -19.55 -0.48 -9.02
N ASP A 28 -19.24 -1.65 -9.56
CA ASP A 28 -17.98 -2.35 -9.30
C ASP A 28 -16.78 -1.49 -9.68
N GLU A 29 -16.86 -0.72 -10.78
CA GLU A 29 -15.80 0.19 -11.21
C GLU A 29 -15.52 1.28 -10.17
N VAL A 30 -16.55 1.80 -9.51
CA VAL A 30 -16.40 2.82 -8.47
C VAL A 30 -15.68 2.23 -7.26
N ILE A 31 -16.01 1.00 -6.87
CA ILE A 31 -15.33 0.31 -5.75
C ILE A 31 -13.86 0.05 -6.10
N VAL A 32 -13.59 -0.53 -7.27
CA VAL A 32 -12.23 -0.82 -7.73
C VAL A 32 -11.38 0.44 -7.75
N GLU A 33 -11.88 1.52 -8.35
CA GLU A 33 -11.13 2.78 -8.46
C GLU A 33 -10.93 3.44 -7.09
N THR A 34 -11.94 3.40 -6.22
CA THR A 34 -11.85 3.95 -4.87
C THR A 34 -10.86 3.15 -4.02
N PHE A 35 -10.90 1.83 -4.08
CA PHE A 35 -9.99 0.95 -3.36
C PHE A 35 -8.54 1.14 -3.84
N CYS A 36 -8.33 1.29 -5.15
CA CYS A 36 -7.02 1.60 -5.70
C CYS A 36 -6.47 2.91 -5.11
N LYS A 37 -7.25 3.99 -5.17
CA LYS A 37 -6.84 5.30 -4.62
C LYS A 37 -6.57 5.24 -3.13
N TYR A 38 -7.48 4.63 -2.36
CA TYR A 38 -7.33 4.46 -0.93
C TYR A 38 -6.03 3.72 -0.58
N THR A 39 -5.75 2.62 -1.27
CA THR A 39 -4.55 1.80 -1.04
C THR A 39 -3.28 2.55 -1.44
N GLU A 40 -3.30 3.26 -2.57
CA GLU A 40 -2.17 4.06 -3.03
C GLU A 40 -1.86 5.21 -2.08
N ASP A 41 -2.88 5.95 -1.64
CA ASP A 41 -2.73 7.06 -0.69
C ASP A 41 -2.15 6.58 0.65
N ASP A 42 -2.69 5.49 1.21
CA ASP A 42 -2.17 4.90 2.45
C ASP A 42 -0.73 4.42 2.30
N TYR A 43 -0.40 3.77 1.17
CA TYR A 43 0.97 3.36 0.86
C TYR A 43 1.94 4.55 0.82
N TYR A 44 1.55 5.66 0.19
CA TYR A 44 2.41 6.84 0.12
C TYR A 44 2.58 7.53 1.48
N GLU A 45 1.53 7.60 2.30
CA GLU A 45 1.66 8.12 3.67
C GLU A 45 2.56 7.22 4.53
N TRP A 46 2.38 5.90 4.44
CA TRP A 46 3.26 4.93 5.10
C TRP A 46 4.73 5.11 4.66
N LEU A 47 5.00 5.29 3.37
CA LEU A 47 6.35 5.57 2.89
C LEU A 47 6.92 6.87 3.46
N LYS A 48 6.12 7.95 3.49
CA LYS A 48 6.55 9.25 4.03
C LYS A 48 6.93 9.12 5.51
N ASP A 49 6.15 8.40 6.29
CA ASP A 49 6.41 8.24 7.72
C ASP A 49 7.61 7.33 8.00
N ASN A 50 7.78 6.27 7.22
CA ASN A 50 8.99 5.44 7.30
C ASN A 50 10.23 6.20 6.83
N PHE A 51 10.12 7.06 5.80
CA PHE A 51 11.22 7.92 5.38
C PHE A 51 11.63 8.86 6.52
N LYS A 52 10.67 9.54 7.15
CA LYS A 52 10.95 10.41 8.31
C LYS A 52 11.66 9.62 9.41
N SER A 53 11.18 8.42 9.72
CA SER A 53 11.76 7.57 10.77
C SER A 53 13.17 7.09 10.42
N PHE A 54 13.38 6.63 9.17
CA PHE A 54 14.66 6.08 8.71
C PHE A 54 15.75 7.15 8.59
N PHE A 55 15.39 8.36 8.19
CA PHE A 55 16.31 9.49 8.03
C PHE A 55 16.28 10.49 9.19
N ASP A 56 15.85 10.04 10.37
CA ASP A 56 15.84 10.80 11.63
C ASP A 56 15.26 12.22 11.45
N HIS A 57 14.05 12.29 10.90
CA HIS A 57 13.30 13.51 10.62
C HIS A 57 14.08 14.58 9.83
N GLY A 58 14.96 14.13 8.93
CA GLY A 58 15.80 15.00 8.09
C GLY A 58 17.18 15.30 8.68
N LYS A 59 17.60 14.59 9.74
CA LYS A 59 18.96 14.65 10.31
C LYS A 59 19.63 13.26 10.32
N PRO A 60 19.96 12.69 9.15
CA PRO A 60 20.29 11.28 9.05
C PRO A 60 21.48 10.87 9.93
N ASN A 61 21.29 9.83 10.75
CA ASN A 61 22.38 9.15 11.43
C ASN A 61 23.00 8.09 10.52
N TRP A 62 24.03 8.48 9.78
CA TRP A 62 24.67 7.60 8.79
C TRP A 62 25.35 6.36 9.38
N ASN A 63 25.79 6.38 10.65
CA ASN A 63 26.35 5.19 11.28
C ASN A 63 25.27 4.13 11.50
N TRP A 64 24.09 4.56 11.99
CA TRP A 64 22.94 3.67 12.13
C TRP A 64 22.43 3.18 10.77
N ILE A 65 22.31 4.08 9.78
CA ILE A 65 21.87 3.72 8.42
C ILE A 65 22.82 2.70 7.77
N ARG A 66 24.14 2.88 7.86
CA ARG A 66 25.11 1.89 7.37
C ARG A 66 24.91 0.53 8.03
N GLY A 67 24.65 0.50 9.33
CA GLY A 67 24.32 -0.74 10.04
C GLY A 67 23.05 -1.43 9.50
N ARG A 68 22.02 -0.66 9.14
CA ARG A 68 20.83 -1.19 8.46
C ARG A 68 21.13 -1.71 7.06
N VAL A 69 21.90 -0.96 6.27
CA VAL A 69 22.33 -1.39 4.93
C VAL A 69 23.11 -2.69 5.03
N ASP A 70 24.11 -2.78 5.90
CA ASP A 70 24.90 -4.00 6.08
C ASP A 70 24.04 -5.19 6.50
N HIS A 71 23.04 -4.97 7.35
CA HIS A 71 22.13 -6.02 7.82
C HIS A 71 21.19 -6.53 6.71
N TYR A 72 20.62 -5.64 5.89
CA TYR A 72 19.62 -6.03 4.88
C TYR A 72 20.22 -6.33 3.48
N SER A 73 21.46 -5.91 3.21
CA SER A 73 22.10 -6.10 1.88
C SER A 73 22.94 -7.36 1.80
N LYS A 74 23.32 -7.94 2.94
CA LYS A 74 24.06 -9.20 3.00
C LYS A 74 23.06 -10.36 3.06
N ASN A 75 22.58 -10.75 1.89
CA ASN A 75 22.03 -12.08 1.63
C ASN A 75 23.13 -12.98 1.08
#